data_AF-A0AA37JJI6-F1
#
_entry.id   AF-A0AA37JJI6-F1
#
_cell.length_a   1.000
_cell.length_b   1.000
_cell.length_c   1.000
_cell.angle_alpha   90.00
_cell.angle_beta   90.00
_cell.angle_gamma   90.00
#
_symmetry.space_group_name_H-M   'P 1'
#
loop_
_entity.id
_entity.type
_entity.pdbx_description
1 polymer ?
#
loop_
_entity_poly.entity_id
_entity_poly.type
_entity_poly.pdbx_seq_one_letter_code
_entity_poly.pdbx_strand_id
1 'polypeptide(L)'
;MNRNAVGIDVSKGKSMAAILRPYGEIVSSPFEIKHTSGNIQSLIQQIKSIEGESRIVMEHTGHYYEPLARELSLAGLFVTAINPKLIKDFGDNSLRKVKSDKADAVKIARYTLDSWTELKQYSLMDEIRNQLKTMNRQFGFYMKHKTAMKNNLIGILDQTYPGVNTYFDSPAREDGSQKWVDFAAAYWHVDCVRKMSLNAFVDHYQKWCKRKKYNFSRDKAEEIYGAARELVPVLPKDDLTKLIVKQAIEQLNTASKTVEELRTLMNETAAKLPEYPVVMGMKGVGPSLGPQLMAEIGDVTRFSHKGAITAFAGVDPDVNESGTYEQKSVPTSKRGSSSLRKTLFQVMDCLIKTKPQDDPVYAFIDKKRAQGKPYYVYMTAGANKFLRIYYGRVKEYLMSLPE
;
A
#
# COMPACT_ATOMS: atom_id res chain seq x y z
N MET A 1 25.27 6.81 34.85
CA MET A 1 25.06 7.65 33.65
C MET A 1 23.69 8.28 33.76
N ASN A 2 23.61 9.61 33.66
CA ASN A 2 22.34 10.31 33.62
C ASN A 2 21.60 9.91 32.33
N ARG A 3 20.41 9.34 32.46
CA ARG A 3 19.54 8.95 31.34
C ARG A 3 18.50 10.04 31.13
N ASN A 4 18.51 10.68 29.98
CA ASN A 4 17.56 11.72 29.63
C ASN A 4 16.55 11.14 28.63
N ALA A 5 15.31 11.00 29.06
CA ALA A 5 14.20 10.55 28.23
C ALA A 5 13.46 11.75 27.66
N VAL A 6 13.50 11.91 26.35
CA VAL A 6 12.75 12.94 25.62
C VAL A 6 11.52 12.30 25.02
N GLY A 7 10.35 12.64 25.54
CA GLY A 7 9.07 12.19 24.99
C GLY A 7 8.45 13.30 24.15
N ILE A 8 8.09 12.98 22.91
CA ILE A 8 7.50 13.95 21.98
C ILE A 8 6.15 13.45 21.49
N ASP A 9 5.10 14.18 21.88
CA ASP A 9 3.77 14.04 21.32
C ASP A 9 3.67 14.91 20.06
N VAL A 10 3.33 14.30 18.92
CA VAL A 10 3.45 14.92 17.61
C VAL A 10 2.09 15.26 17.02
N SER A 11 1.90 16.53 16.66
CA SER A 11 0.72 17.02 15.95
C SER A 11 1.08 17.73 14.65
N LYS A 12 0.07 18.17 13.89
CA LYS A 12 0.29 18.88 12.62
C LYS A 12 0.93 20.25 12.88
N GLY A 13 2.20 20.41 12.48
CA GLY A 13 2.93 21.69 12.48
C GLY A 13 3.51 22.10 13.84
N LYS A 14 3.19 21.36 14.91
CA LYS A 14 3.74 21.56 16.25
C LYS A 14 3.75 20.26 17.05
N SER A 15 4.63 20.16 18.02
CA SER A 15 4.77 19.02 18.93
C SER A 15 4.88 19.50 20.37
N MET A 16 4.49 18.66 21.31
CA MET A 16 4.76 18.86 22.73
C MET A 16 5.90 17.94 23.14
N ALA A 17 6.95 18.48 23.75
CA ALA A 17 8.08 17.70 24.24
C ALA A 17 8.19 17.78 25.75
N ALA A 18 8.59 16.70 26.39
CA ALA A 18 8.94 16.64 27.80
C ALA A 18 10.29 15.92 27.97
N ILE A 19 11.12 16.38 28.90
CA ILE A 19 12.41 15.75 29.19
C ILE A 19 12.43 15.31 30.66
N LEU A 20 12.56 14.00 30.86
CA LEU A 20 12.55 13.36 32.17
C LEU A 20 13.86 12.59 32.42
N ARG A 21 14.17 12.39 33.69
CA ARG A 21 15.18 11.47 34.19
C ARG A 21 14.53 10.37 35.04
N PRO A 22 15.27 9.28 35.35
CA PRO A 22 14.81 8.27 36.30
C PRO A 22 14.27 8.88 37.60
N TYR A 23 13.37 8.15 38.26
CA TYR A 23 12.70 8.59 39.50
C TYR A 23 11.81 9.83 39.36
N GLY A 24 11.46 10.22 38.14
CA GLY A 24 10.49 11.28 37.87
C GLY A 24 11.05 12.71 37.96
N GLU A 25 12.38 12.87 37.97
CA GLU A 25 13.02 14.18 37.85
C GLU A 25 12.66 14.83 36.51
N ILE A 26 12.05 16.01 36.56
CA ILE A 26 11.68 16.79 35.39
C ILE A 26 12.86 17.70 35.05
N VAL A 27 13.60 17.37 33.98
CA VAL A 27 14.70 18.21 33.47
C VAL A 27 14.14 19.42 32.74
N SER A 28 13.05 19.23 31.99
CA SER A 28 12.34 20.32 31.32
C SER A 28 10.84 20.04 31.37
N SER A 29 10.09 21.00 31.89
CA SER A 29 8.63 20.95 31.91
C SER A 29 8.08 20.94 30.47
N PRO A 30 6.90 20.34 30.21
CA PRO A 30 6.40 20.19 28.84
C PRO A 30 6.34 21.51 28.07
N PHE A 31 7.02 21.54 26.91
CA PHE A 31 7.14 22.72 26.07
C PHE A 31 6.76 22.44 24.62
N GLU A 32 6.24 23.48 23.94
CA GLU A 32 5.81 23.38 22.55
C GLU A 32 6.98 23.64 21.59
N ILE A 33 7.02 22.86 20.51
CA ILE A 33 8.02 22.95 19.45
C ILE A 33 7.28 23.06 18.12
N LYS A 34 7.44 24.18 17.41
CA LYS A 34 6.91 24.30 16.04
C LYS A 34 7.81 23.54 15.07
N HIS A 35 7.24 22.97 14.01
CA HIS A 35 7.98 22.24 12.98
C HIS A 35 8.68 23.18 11.98
N THR A 36 9.47 24.12 12.50
CA THR A 36 10.31 25.03 11.70
C THR A 36 11.77 24.67 11.89
N SER A 37 12.61 24.89 10.89
CA SER A 37 14.06 24.59 10.98
C SER A 37 14.71 25.22 12.21
N GLY A 38 14.38 26.48 12.52
CA GLY A 38 14.90 27.19 13.68
C GLY A 38 14.51 26.52 15.01
N ASN A 39 13.25 26.15 15.20
CA ASN A 39 12.82 25.52 16.46
C ASN A 39 13.32 24.08 16.61
N ILE A 40 13.42 23.33 15.51
CA ILE A 40 14.02 21.99 15.54
C ILE A 40 15.50 22.08 15.90
N GLN A 41 16.23 23.07 15.37
CA GLN A 41 17.62 23.29 15.71
C GLN A 41 17.81 23.73 17.18
N SER A 42 16.91 24.57 17.70
CA SER A 42 16.88 24.90 19.13
C SER A 42 16.64 23.66 20.01
N LEU A 43 15.74 22.76 19.60
CA LEU A 43 15.52 21.49 20.30
C LEU A 43 16.78 20.62 20.31
N ILE A 44 17.45 20.50 19.16
CA ILE A 44 18.72 19.75 19.05
C ILE A 44 19.77 20.30 20.01
N GLN A 45 19.94 21.62 20.04
CA GLN A 45 20.89 22.30 20.93
C GLN A 45 20.53 22.07 22.40
N GLN A 46 19.25 22.20 22.75
CA GLN A 46 18.76 21.96 24.10
C GLN A 46 19.06 20.51 24.53
N ILE A 47 18.74 19.51 23.72
CA ILE A 47 19.00 18.09 24.05
C ILE A 47 20.51 17.81 24.18
N LYS A 48 21.35 18.38 23.30
CA LYS A 48 22.81 18.19 23.35
C LYS A 48 23.46 18.88 24.55
N SER A 49 22.86 19.95 25.07
CA SER A 49 23.36 20.66 26.26
C SER A 49 23.12 19.92 27.58
N ILE A 50 22.23 18.93 27.58
CA ILE A 50 21.91 18.15 28.80
C ILE A 50 22.96 17.06 28.96
N GLU A 51 23.60 17.03 30.12
CA GLU A 51 24.57 15.99 30.46
C GLU A 51 23.89 14.62 30.56
N GLY A 52 24.49 13.60 29.92
CA GLY A 52 24.03 12.22 29.94
C GLY A 52 23.66 11.66 28.56
N GLU A 53 23.21 10.42 28.54
CA GLU A 53 22.70 9.77 27.33
C GLU A 53 21.25 10.19 27.12
N SER A 54 20.92 10.72 25.94
CA SER A 54 19.57 11.17 25.60
C SER A 54 18.93 10.23 24.59
N ARG A 55 17.75 9.70 24.89
CA ARG A 55 16.91 8.94 23.95
C ARG A 55 15.60 9.65 23.71
N ILE A 56 15.26 9.79 22.43
CA ILE A 56 14.09 10.52 21.98
C ILE A 56 13.08 9.54 21.43
N VAL A 57 11.87 9.59 21.97
CA VAL A 57 10.77 8.75 21.53
C VAL A 57 9.61 9.63 21.11
N MET A 58 9.01 9.29 19.98
CA MET A 58 7.82 9.96 19.46
C MET A 58 6.78 8.94 19.02
N GLU A 59 5.51 9.26 19.22
CA GLU A 59 4.45 8.47 18.60
C GLU A 59 4.31 8.80 17.11
N HIS A 60 4.18 7.77 16.27
CA HIS A 60 3.95 7.98 14.84
C HIS A 60 2.47 7.85 14.49
N THR A 61 1.73 8.94 14.74
CA THR A 61 0.33 9.06 14.32
C THR A 61 0.26 9.83 13.00
N GLY A 62 0.24 9.12 11.87
CA GLY A 62 0.34 9.72 10.54
C GLY A 62 1.80 10.05 10.16
N HIS A 63 2.01 11.06 9.31
CA HIS A 63 3.33 11.42 8.76
C HIS A 63 3.98 12.64 9.44
N TYR A 64 3.34 13.25 10.44
CA TYR A 64 3.81 14.51 11.02
C TYR A 64 5.11 14.39 11.84
N TYR A 65 5.46 13.17 12.26
CA TYR A 65 6.67 12.89 13.03
C TYR A 65 7.93 12.82 12.16
N GLU A 66 7.79 12.53 10.86
CA GLU A 66 8.91 12.24 9.95
C GLU A 66 9.93 13.38 9.84
N PRO A 67 9.55 14.67 9.72
CA PRO A 67 10.51 15.76 9.68
C PRO A 67 11.34 15.84 10.96
N LEU A 68 10.70 15.66 12.11
CA LEU A 68 11.35 15.74 13.41
C LEU A 68 12.28 14.53 13.63
N ALA A 69 11.81 13.32 13.31
CA ALA A 69 12.62 12.10 13.40
C ALA A 69 13.89 12.20 12.54
N ARG A 70 13.74 12.67 11.29
CA ARG A 70 14.84 12.80 10.34
C ARG A 70 15.87 13.82 10.82
N GLU A 71 15.47 15.05 11.15
CA GLU A 71 16.40 16.10 11.56
C GLU A 71 17.14 15.74 12.87
N LEU A 72 16.43 15.17 13.85
CA LEU A 72 17.05 14.72 15.10
C LEU A 72 18.04 13.58 14.86
N SER A 73 17.70 12.62 14.00
CA SER A 73 18.59 11.52 13.64
C SER A 73 19.82 12.01 12.87
N LEU A 74 19.67 12.94 11.92
CA LEU A 74 20.78 13.56 11.19
C LEU A 74 21.71 14.36 12.11
N ALA A 75 21.18 14.91 13.20
CA ALA A 75 21.97 15.57 14.23
C ALA A 75 22.76 14.60 15.13
N GLY A 76 22.68 13.28 14.88
CA GLY A 76 23.35 12.23 15.65
C GLY A 76 22.67 11.89 16.98
N LEU A 77 21.40 12.25 17.16
CA LEU A 77 20.65 11.92 18.38
C LEU A 77 20.00 10.54 18.28
N PHE A 78 19.81 9.90 19.43
CA PHE A 78 19.12 8.61 19.47
C PHE A 78 17.61 8.82 19.37
N VAL A 79 16.98 8.34 18.29
CA VAL A 79 15.56 8.60 17.98
C VAL A 79 14.82 7.29 17.72
N THR A 80 13.63 7.14 18.28
CA THR A 80 12.74 6.00 18.01
C THR A 80 11.32 6.50 17.76
N ALA A 81 10.70 6.02 16.68
CA ALA A 81 9.27 6.21 16.41
C ALA A 81 8.48 4.95 16.82
N ILE A 82 7.47 5.10 17.68
CA ILE A 82 6.74 3.96 18.27
C ILE A 82 5.24 4.01 17.99
N ASN A 83 4.61 2.83 17.92
CA ASN A 83 3.19 2.72 17.55
C ASN A 83 2.31 3.37 18.62
N PRO A 84 1.36 4.25 18.25
CA PRO A 84 0.45 4.88 19.21
C PRO A 84 -0.30 3.87 20.10
N LYS A 85 -0.53 2.64 19.61
CA LYS A 85 -1.14 1.58 20.41
C LYS A 85 -0.26 1.16 21.60
N LEU A 86 1.06 1.10 21.43
CA LEU A 86 1.99 0.76 22.53
C LEU A 86 1.97 1.84 23.60
N ILE A 87 1.98 3.11 23.21
CA ILE A 87 1.82 4.24 24.15
C ILE A 87 0.44 4.24 24.80
N LYS A 88 -0.61 3.88 24.07
CA LYS A 88 -1.97 3.80 24.62
C LYS A 88 -2.10 2.69 25.67
N ASP A 89 -1.56 1.50 25.37
CA ASP A 89 -1.61 0.31 26.22
C ASP A 89 -0.63 0.44 27.41
N PHE A 90 0.38 1.30 27.32
CA PHE A 90 1.23 1.69 28.45
C PHE A 90 0.36 2.35 29.54
N GLY A 91 0.22 1.63 30.66
CA GLY A 91 -0.66 2.00 31.75
C GLY A 91 -0.22 3.29 32.44
N ASP A 92 -1.16 4.20 32.67
CA ASP A 92 -0.97 5.27 33.64
C ASP A 92 -1.75 4.84 34.90
N ASN A 93 -1.08 4.80 36.06
CA ASN A 93 -1.68 4.41 37.35
C ASN A 93 -2.66 5.48 37.89
N SER A 94 -3.34 6.20 37.00
CA SER A 94 -4.27 7.29 37.31
C SER A 94 -5.71 6.89 37.00
N LEU A 95 -6.58 7.00 38.00
CA LEU A 95 -8.03 6.84 37.86
C LEU A 95 -8.69 8.00 37.07
N ARG A 96 -7.99 9.13 36.86
CA ARG A 96 -8.49 10.27 36.07
C ARG A 96 -7.97 10.21 34.63
N LYS A 97 -8.90 10.19 33.67
CA LYS A 97 -8.60 10.44 32.25
C LYS A 97 -8.39 11.94 32.01
N VAL A 98 -7.17 12.43 32.22
CA VAL A 98 -6.77 13.75 31.73
C VAL A 98 -6.08 13.54 30.38
N LYS A 99 -6.74 13.91 29.29
CA LYS A 99 -6.17 13.86 27.93
C LYS A 99 -5.65 15.25 27.59
N SER A 100 -4.33 15.43 27.55
CA SER A 100 -3.68 16.69 27.14
C SER A 100 -2.32 16.39 26.54
N ASP A 101 -1.93 17.15 25.52
CA ASP A 101 -0.63 16.99 24.82
C ASP A 101 0.57 17.01 25.79
N LYS A 102 0.47 17.79 26.88
CA LYS A 102 1.50 17.82 27.95
C LYS A 102 1.61 16.50 28.70
N ALA A 103 0.46 15.91 29.07
CA ALA A 103 0.42 14.62 29.74
C ALA A 103 0.88 13.50 28.80
N ASP A 104 0.52 13.59 27.52
CA ASP A 104 0.92 12.61 26.50
C ASP A 104 2.44 12.66 26.26
N ALA A 105 3.05 13.84 26.16
CA ALA A 105 4.52 13.98 26.06
C ALA A 105 5.26 13.40 27.28
N VAL A 106 4.75 13.64 28.51
CA VAL A 106 5.29 13.06 29.75
C VAL A 106 5.13 11.54 29.76
N LYS A 107 3.98 11.03 29.30
CA LYS A 107 3.71 9.59 29.19
C LYS A 107 4.71 8.91 28.24
N ILE A 108 4.97 9.53 27.09
CA ILE A 108 5.96 9.04 26.13
C ILE A 108 7.36 9.05 26.76
N ALA A 109 7.74 10.10 27.48
CA ALA A 109 9.05 10.17 28.15
C ALA A 109 9.19 9.07 29.24
N ARG A 110 8.13 8.75 29.98
CA ARG A 110 8.13 7.62 30.93
C ARG A 110 8.31 6.28 30.21
N TYR A 111 7.59 6.07 29.11
CA TYR A 111 7.76 4.88 28.27
C TYR A 111 9.21 4.72 27.79
N THR A 112 9.88 5.82 27.42
CA THR A 112 11.30 5.82 27.04
C THR A 112 12.21 5.29 28.15
N LEU A 113 11.97 5.69 29.41
CA LEU A 113 12.75 5.22 30.55
C LEU A 113 12.55 3.73 30.81
N ASP A 114 11.30 3.27 30.77
CA ASP A 114 10.94 1.88 31.04
C ASP A 114 11.43 0.95 29.93
N SER A 115 11.32 1.39 28.67
CA SER A 115 11.71 0.60 27.50
C SER A 115 13.15 0.85 27.06
N TRP A 116 13.99 1.51 27.88
CA TRP A 116 15.28 2.08 27.46
C TRP A 116 16.10 1.12 26.61
N THR A 117 16.30 -0.11 27.06
CA THR A 117 17.13 -1.14 26.40
C THR A 117 16.52 -1.73 25.12
N GLU A 118 15.22 -1.58 24.91
CA GLU A 118 14.48 -2.16 23.79
C GLU A 118 14.28 -1.18 22.62
N LEU A 119 14.58 0.11 22.85
CA LEU A 119 14.44 1.15 21.83
C LEU A 119 15.41 0.91 20.66
N LYS A 120 14.91 1.12 19.44
CA LYS A 120 15.67 0.99 18.19
C LYS A 120 15.90 2.35 17.55
N GLN A 121 17.12 2.55 17.05
CA GLN A 121 17.51 3.77 16.36
C GLN A 121 16.78 3.91 15.02
N TYR A 122 16.23 5.09 14.75
CA TYR A 122 15.68 5.49 13.46
C TYR A 122 16.80 5.54 12.41
N SER A 123 16.56 4.96 11.24
CA SER A 123 17.57 4.78 10.19
C SER A 123 17.11 5.29 8.82
N LEU A 124 18.06 5.42 7.87
CA LEU A 124 17.75 5.72 6.47
C LEU A 124 16.87 4.64 5.80
N MET A 125 17.00 3.38 6.24
CA MET A 125 16.12 2.31 5.76
C MET A 125 14.67 2.55 6.15
N ASP A 126 14.42 3.17 7.31
CA ASP A 126 13.07 3.57 7.72
C ASP A 126 12.51 4.67 6.81
N GLU A 127 13.37 5.58 6.32
CA GLU A 127 12.97 6.59 5.33
C GLU A 127 12.57 5.94 3.99
N ILE A 128 13.38 5.02 3.45
CA ILE A 128 13.05 4.31 2.20
C ILE A 128 11.75 3.51 2.36
N ARG A 129 11.56 2.80 3.48
CA ARG A 129 10.34 2.05 3.77
C ARG A 129 9.12 2.98 3.90
N ASN A 130 9.27 4.16 4.52
CA ASN A 130 8.21 5.16 4.61
C ASN A 130 7.86 5.78 3.26
N GLN A 131 8.85 6.08 2.42
CA GLN A 131 8.63 6.53 1.04
C GLN A 131 7.88 5.47 0.23
N LEU A 132 8.33 4.21 0.29
CA LEU A 132 7.67 3.09 -0.39
C LEU A 132 6.22 2.89 0.09
N LYS A 133 5.98 3.02 1.40
CA LYS A 133 4.64 3.00 1.98
C LYS A 133 3.76 4.13 1.45
N THR A 134 4.29 5.35 1.36
CA THR A 134 3.59 6.50 0.79
C THR A 134 3.25 6.28 -0.68
N MET A 135 4.20 5.80 -1.48
CA MET A 135 3.95 5.44 -2.88
C MET A 135 2.87 4.37 -3.01
N ASN A 136 2.87 3.34 -2.16
CA ASN A 136 1.83 2.31 -2.15
C ASN A 136 0.42 2.88 -1.86
N ARG A 137 0.32 3.88 -0.97
CA ARG A 137 -0.95 4.57 -0.70
C ARG A 137 -1.44 5.33 -1.93
N GLN A 138 -0.54 6.03 -2.62
CA GLN A 138 -0.85 6.74 -3.87
C GLN A 138 -1.24 5.77 -4.99
N PHE A 139 -0.50 4.67 -5.16
CA PHE A 139 -0.82 3.61 -6.11
C PHE A 139 -2.23 3.05 -5.86
N GLY A 140 -2.56 2.75 -4.61
CA GLY A 140 -3.89 2.28 -4.21
C GLY A 140 -4.99 3.31 -4.47
N PHE A 141 -4.71 4.60 -4.29
CA PHE A 141 -5.63 5.70 -4.61
C PHE A 141 -5.89 5.79 -6.11
N TYR A 142 -4.85 5.94 -6.93
CA TYR A 142 -4.99 6.07 -8.38
C TYR A 142 -5.56 4.81 -9.03
N MET A 143 -5.30 3.61 -8.49
CA MET A 143 -5.93 2.38 -8.97
C MET A 143 -7.46 2.39 -8.79
N LYS A 144 -7.96 2.93 -7.66
CA LYS A 144 -9.40 3.10 -7.44
C LYS A 144 -9.99 4.12 -8.41
N HIS A 145 -9.31 5.25 -8.61
CA HIS A 145 -9.72 6.27 -9.57
C HIS A 145 -9.71 5.78 -11.02
N LYS A 146 -8.68 5.04 -11.43
CA LYS A 146 -8.62 4.36 -12.73
C LYS A 146 -9.84 3.45 -12.95
N THR A 147 -10.23 2.70 -11.93
CA THR A 147 -11.42 1.82 -12.00
C THR A 147 -12.71 2.65 -12.13
N ALA A 148 -12.85 3.73 -11.35
CA ALA A 148 -14.00 4.62 -11.44
C ALA A 148 -14.11 5.31 -12.81
N MET A 149 -12.99 5.82 -13.33
CA MET A 149 -12.90 6.43 -14.66
C MET A 149 -13.20 5.43 -15.78
N LYS A 150 -12.74 4.18 -15.65
CA LYS A 150 -13.08 3.10 -16.58
C LYS A 150 -14.60 2.86 -16.61
N ASN A 151 -15.22 2.75 -15.44
CA ASN A 151 -16.66 2.52 -15.34
C ASN A 151 -17.46 3.72 -15.88
N ASN A 152 -17.00 4.95 -15.62
CA ASN A 152 -17.60 6.16 -16.18
C ASN A 152 -17.51 6.18 -17.71
N LEU A 153 -16.34 5.87 -18.28
CA LEU A 153 -16.17 5.79 -19.73
C LEU A 153 -17.08 4.72 -20.34
N ILE A 154 -17.17 3.54 -19.72
CA ILE A 154 -18.08 2.48 -20.17
C ILE A 154 -19.53 2.98 -20.16
N GLY A 155 -19.98 3.63 -19.08
CA GLY A 155 -21.35 4.14 -18.99
C GLY A 155 -21.69 5.25 -20.02
N ILE A 156 -20.71 6.03 -20.46
CA ILE A 156 -20.89 6.98 -21.57
C ILE A 156 -20.93 6.21 -22.90
N LEU A 157 -20.03 5.26 -23.11
CA LEU A 157 -19.97 4.46 -24.34
C LEU A 157 -21.19 3.55 -24.49
N ASP A 158 -21.83 3.10 -23.41
CA ASP A 158 -23.11 2.39 -23.46
C ASP A 158 -24.24 3.22 -24.08
N GLN A 159 -24.07 4.54 -24.16
CA GLN A 159 -25.03 5.44 -24.82
C GLN A 159 -24.63 5.83 -26.25
N THR A 160 -23.37 5.64 -26.67
CA THR A 160 -22.87 6.04 -28.01
C THR A 160 -22.41 4.88 -28.88
N TYR A 161 -21.85 3.83 -28.26
CA TYR A 161 -21.34 2.62 -28.87
C TYR A 161 -21.41 1.44 -27.87
N PRO A 162 -22.60 0.91 -27.60
CA PRO A 162 -22.81 -0.17 -26.63
C PRO A 162 -21.91 -1.39 -26.90
N GLY A 163 -21.26 -1.91 -25.85
CA GLY A 163 -20.41 -3.10 -25.93
C GLY A 163 -19.02 -2.91 -26.53
N VAL A 164 -18.62 -1.70 -26.92
CA VAL A 164 -17.30 -1.44 -27.54
C VAL A 164 -16.11 -1.86 -26.65
N ASN A 165 -16.29 -1.85 -25.33
CA ASN A 165 -15.27 -2.23 -24.35
C ASN A 165 -14.97 -3.75 -24.32
N THR A 166 -15.78 -4.59 -24.97
CA THR A 166 -15.61 -6.05 -24.97
C THR A 166 -15.06 -6.60 -26.28
N TYR A 167 -14.80 -5.76 -27.29
CA TYR A 167 -14.27 -6.23 -28.58
C TYR A 167 -12.87 -6.83 -28.51
N PHE A 168 -12.09 -6.53 -27.47
CA PHE A 168 -10.70 -6.97 -27.39
C PHE A 168 -10.37 -7.53 -26.01
N ASP A 169 -9.82 -8.75 -25.97
CA ASP A 169 -9.32 -9.40 -24.77
C ASP A 169 -7.81 -9.16 -24.55
N SER A 170 -7.20 -8.29 -25.37
CA SER A 170 -5.79 -7.96 -25.24
C SER A 170 -5.50 -7.27 -23.89
N PRO A 171 -4.43 -7.66 -23.18
CA PRO A 171 -4.06 -7.01 -21.94
C PRO A 171 -3.67 -5.53 -22.16
N ALA A 172 -3.65 -4.76 -21.09
CA ALA A 172 -3.06 -3.43 -21.12
C ALA A 172 -1.56 -3.52 -21.47
N ARG A 173 -1.05 -2.52 -22.17
CA ARG A 173 0.38 -2.36 -22.45
C ARG A 173 1.13 -1.91 -21.20
N GLU A 174 2.46 -1.96 -21.25
CA GLU A 174 3.35 -1.53 -20.16
C GLU A 174 3.16 -0.05 -19.79
N ASP A 175 2.76 0.80 -20.74
CA ASP A 175 2.42 2.20 -20.51
C ASP A 175 1.00 2.41 -19.93
N GLY A 176 0.25 1.33 -19.70
CA GLY A 176 -1.11 1.34 -19.18
C GLY A 176 -2.19 1.56 -20.24
N SER A 177 -1.82 1.80 -21.50
CA SER A 177 -2.79 1.96 -22.60
C SER A 177 -3.51 0.64 -22.92
N GLN A 178 -4.75 0.75 -23.38
CA GLN A 178 -5.63 -0.39 -23.64
C GLN A 178 -6.21 -0.29 -25.06
N LYS A 179 -6.21 -1.40 -25.80
CA LYS A 179 -6.67 -1.45 -27.19
C LYS A 179 -8.12 -0.99 -27.37
N TRP A 180 -9.02 -1.39 -26.47
CA TRP A 180 -10.42 -0.97 -26.53
C TRP A 180 -10.60 0.53 -26.27
N VAL A 181 -9.77 1.14 -25.42
CA VAL A 181 -9.78 2.59 -25.16
C VAL A 181 -9.24 3.35 -26.37
N ASP A 182 -8.13 2.89 -26.96
CA ASP A 182 -7.59 3.44 -28.21
C ASP A 182 -8.58 3.33 -29.37
N PHE A 183 -9.34 2.24 -29.41
CA PHE A 183 -10.37 2.00 -30.41
C PHE A 183 -11.55 2.95 -30.19
N ALA A 184 -12.07 3.06 -28.97
CA ALA A 184 -13.11 4.01 -28.62
C ALA A 184 -12.67 5.47 -28.86
N ALA A 185 -11.37 5.78 -28.74
CA ALA A 185 -10.86 7.07 -29.13
C ALA A 185 -10.99 7.32 -30.64
N ALA A 186 -10.70 6.33 -31.49
CA ALA A 186 -10.85 6.49 -32.94
C ALA A 186 -12.32 6.44 -33.38
N TYR A 187 -13.11 5.57 -32.77
CA TYR A 187 -14.49 5.25 -33.09
C TYR A 187 -15.37 5.44 -31.85
N TRP A 188 -15.59 6.70 -31.47
CA TRP A 188 -16.24 7.09 -30.21
C TRP A 188 -17.77 6.94 -30.22
N HIS A 189 -18.34 6.64 -31.39
CA HIS A 189 -19.77 6.44 -31.62
C HIS A 189 -19.96 5.39 -32.71
N VAL A 190 -21.05 4.61 -32.64
CA VAL A 190 -21.34 3.52 -33.60
C VAL A 190 -21.37 3.99 -35.06
N ASP A 191 -21.97 5.15 -35.32
CA ASP A 191 -21.97 5.83 -36.64
C ASP A 191 -20.58 6.09 -37.23
N CYS A 192 -19.49 6.10 -36.44
CA CYS A 192 -18.13 6.16 -36.99
C CYS A 192 -17.77 4.89 -37.78
N VAL A 193 -18.50 3.79 -37.58
CA VAL A 193 -18.31 2.50 -38.25
C VAL A 193 -19.46 2.25 -39.22
N ARG A 194 -20.72 2.22 -38.74
CA ARG A 194 -21.86 1.76 -39.55
C ARG A 194 -22.26 2.68 -40.72
N LYS A 195 -21.86 3.96 -40.69
CA LYS A 195 -22.09 4.89 -41.83
C LYS A 195 -21.02 4.79 -42.92
N MET A 196 -19.96 4.00 -42.71
CA MET A 196 -18.97 3.69 -43.73
C MET A 196 -19.39 2.42 -44.51
N SER A 197 -18.87 2.24 -45.72
CA SER A 197 -18.90 0.92 -46.34
C SER A 197 -17.95 -0.03 -45.60
N LEU A 198 -18.23 -1.33 -45.65
CA LEU A 198 -17.38 -2.34 -45.02
C LEU A 198 -15.92 -2.22 -45.45
N ASN A 199 -15.67 -2.12 -46.76
CA ASN A 199 -14.31 -1.98 -47.31
C ASN A 199 -13.61 -0.71 -46.81
N ALA A 200 -14.33 0.42 -46.71
CA ALA A 200 -13.76 1.65 -46.18
C ALA A 200 -13.42 1.55 -44.69
N PHE A 201 -14.28 0.89 -43.90
CA PHE A 201 -13.99 0.63 -42.49
C PHE A 201 -12.78 -0.29 -42.32
N VAL A 202 -12.70 -1.38 -43.08
CA VAL A 202 -11.58 -2.34 -43.03
C VAL A 202 -10.25 -1.63 -43.36
N ASP A 203 -10.19 -0.81 -44.40
CA ASP A 203 -8.99 -0.02 -44.74
C ASP A 203 -8.63 0.97 -43.63
N HIS A 204 -9.61 1.70 -43.09
CA HIS A 204 -9.37 2.62 -41.97
C HIS A 204 -8.88 1.88 -40.71
N TYR A 205 -9.45 0.71 -40.41
CA TYR A 205 -9.05 -0.14 -39.29
C TYR A 205 -7.63 -0.68 -39.47
N GLN A 206 -7.27 -1.12 -40.68
CA GLN A 206 -5.90 -1.55 -41.02
C GLN A 206 -4.88 -0.42 -40.80
N LYS A 207 -5.18 0.78 -41.30
CA LYS A 207 -4.35 1.98 -41.08
C LYS A 207 -4.25 2.35 -39.60
N TRP A 208 -5.36 2.27 -38.86
CA TRP A 208 -5.38 2.52 -37.41
C TRP A 208 -4.51 1.49 -36.65
N CYS A 209 -4.65 0.20 -36.96
CA CYS A 209 -3.82 -0.87 -36.39
C CYS A 209 -2.33 -0.61 -36.65
N LYS A 210 -1.95 -0.25 -37.89
CA LYS A 210 -0.57 0.10 -38.23
C LYS A 210 -0.05 1.28 -37.41
N ARG A 211 -0.78 2.40 -37.33
CA ARG A 211 -0.38 3.59 -36.56
C ARG A 211 -0.24 3.31 -35.06
N LYS A 212 -1.19 2.56 -34.49
CA LYS A 212 -1.23 2.24 -33.07
C LYS A 212 -0.38 1.03 -32.69
N LYS A 213 0.29 0.37 -33.66
CA LYS A 213 1.10 -0.85 -33.47
C LYS A 213 0.28 -2.03 -32.93
N TYR A 214 -0.93 -2.25 -33.48
CA TYR A 214 -1.76 -3.42 -33.21
C TYR A 214 -1.74 -4.38 -34.41
N ASN A 215 -1.87 -5.67 -34.13
CA ASN A 215 -2.06 -6.68 -35.16
C ASN A 215 -3.43 -6.50 -35.81
N PHE A 216 -3.42 -6.38 -37.14
CA PHE A 216 -4.63 -6.30 -37.94
C PHE A 216 -5.20 -7.71 -38.18
N SER A 217 -6.53 -7.82 -38.06
CA SER A 217 -7.30 -8.98 -38.47
C SER A 217 -8.50 -8.45 -39.25
N ARG A 218 -8.69 -8.99 -40.46
CA ARG A 218 -9.82 -8.64 -41.32
C ARG A 218 -11.12 -9.18 -40.73
N ASP A 219 -11.13 -10.44 -40.30
CA ASP A 219 -12.28 -11.09 -39.66
C ASP A 219 -12.79 -10.28 -38.47
N LYS A 220 -11.87 -9.76 -37.64
CA LYS A 220 -12.26 -8.91 -36.50
C LYS A 220 -12.88 -7.58 -36.94
N ALA A 221 -12.41 -7.00 -38.04
CA ALA A 221 -13.00 -5.78 -38.59
C ALA A 221 -14.41 -6.06 -39.13
N GLU A 222 -14.60 -7.18 -39.82
CA GLU A 222 -15.91 -7.61 -40.33
C GLU A 222 -16.89 -7.91 -39.19
N GLU A 223 -16.42 -8.57 -38.12
CA GLU A 223 -17.19 -8.81 -36.88
C GLU A 223 -17.65 -7.49 -36.24
N ILE A 224 -16.73 -6.54 -36.01
CA ILE A 224 -17.04 -5.24 -35.43
C ILE A 224 -18.02 -4.46 -36.30
N TYR A 225 -17.85 -4.51 -37.63
CA TYR A 225 -18.74 -3.82 -38.57
C TYR A 225 -20.15 -4.42 -38.54
N GLY A 226 -20.26 -5.75 -38.56
CA GLY A 226 -21.53 -6.46 -38.46
C GLY A 226 -22.26 -6.10 -37.18
N ALA A 227 -21.58 -6.17 -36.03
CA ALA A 227 -22.15 -5.78 -34.74
C ALA A 227 -22.61 -4.31 -34.73
N ALA A 228 -21.77 -3.39 -35.22
CA ALA A 228 -22.09 -1.95 -35.23
C ALA A 228 -23.34 -1.60 -36.03
N ARG A 229 -23.73 -2.38 -37.05
CA ARG A 229 -24.94 -2.12 -37.83
C ARG A 229 -26.24 -2.32 -37.03
N GLU A 230 -26.22 -3.27 -36.09
CA GLU A 230 -27.38 -3.64 -35.29
C GLU A 230 -27.53 -2.81 -34.01
N LEU A 231 -26.50 -2.06 -33.62
CA LEU A 231 -26.51 -1.25 -32.40
C LEU A 231 -27.34 0.02 -32.55
N VAL A 232 -28.05 0.37 -31.48
CA VAL A 232 -28.85 1.60 -31.38
C VAL A 232 -28.20 2.53 -30.33
N PRO A 233 -27.66 3.70 -30.73
CA PRO A 233 -27.14 4.69 -29.80
C PRO A 233 -28.27 5.54 -29.22
N VAL A 234 -28.10 5.99 -27.98
CA VAL A 234 -29.00 6.93 -27.29
C VAL A 234 -28.59 8.37 -27.56
N LEU A 235 -27.29 8.66 -27.46
CA LEU A 235 -26.74 10.01 -27.69
C LEU A 235 -26.38 10.19 -29.17
N PRO A 236 -26.57 11.40 -29.73
CA PRO A 236 -26.27 11.68 -31.14
C PRO A 236 -24.77 11.74 -31.44
N LYS A 237 -24.42 11.56 -32.72
CA LYS A 237 -23.05 11.78 -33.21
C LYS A 237 -22.79 13.27 -33.47
N ASP A 238 -22.62 14.05 -32.41
CA ASP A 238 -22.28 15.48 -32.45
C ASP A 238 -20.96 15.81 -31.72
N ASP A 239 -20.54 17.07 -31.79
CA ASP A 239 -19.27 17.51 -31.20
C ASP A 239 -19.30 17.53 -29.67
N LEU A 240 -20.47 17.75 -29.04
CA LEU A 240 -20.63 17.72 -27.59
C LEU A 240 -20.41 16.30 -27.05
N THR A 241 -21.09 15.32 -27.63
CA THR A 241 -20.98 13.90 -27.26
C THR A 241 -19.56 13.41 -27.48
N LYS A 242 -18.95 13.79 -28.61
CA LYS A 242 -17.54 13.50 -28.90
C LYS A 242 -16.61 14.05 -27.83
N LEU A 243 -16.81 15.31 -27.41
CA LEU A 243 -15.98 15.95 -26.40
C LEU A 243 -16.05 15.21 -25.06
N ILE A 244 -17.24 14.84 -24.60
CA ILE A 244 -17.46 14.13 -23.33
C ILE A 244 -16.74 12.77 -23.34
N VAL A 245 -16.93 11.97 -24.41
CA VAL A 245 -16.23 10.67 -24.56
C VAL A 245 -14.71 10.86 -24.58
N LYS A 246 -14.22 11.86 -25.31
CA LYS A 246 -12.79 12.15 -25.43
C LYS A 246 -12.16 12.56 -24.10
N GLN A 247 -12.85 13.38 -23.30
CA GLN A 247 -12.38 13.77 -21.96
C GLN A 247 -12.34 12.57 -21.02
N ALA A 248 -13.35 11.70 -21.03
CA ALA A 248 -13.37 10.49 -20.21
C ALA A 248 -12.22 9.53 -20.58
N ILE A 249 -11.93 9.39 -21.88
CA ILE A 249 -10.77 8.63 -22.38
C ILE A 249 -9.45 9.23 -21.86
N GLU A 250 -9.28 10.54 -21.95
CA GLU A 250 -8.04 11.22 -21.53
C GLU A 250 -7.79 11.06 -20.03
N GLN A 251 -8.83 11.19 -19.20
CA GLN A 251 -8.75 10.95 -17.76
C GLN A 251 -8.36 9.50 -17.45
N LEU A 252 -8.98 8.52 -18.11
CA LEU A 252 -8.64 7.11 -17.92
C LEU A 252 -7.19 6.81 -18.36
N ASN A 253 -6.75 7.36 -19.48
CA ASN A 253 -5.37 7.18 -19.96
C ASN A 253 -4.35 7.79 -19.00
N THR A 254 -4.60 9.01 -18.53
CA THR A 254 -3.75 9.69 -17.54
C THR A 254 -3.64 8.86 -16.26
N ALA A 255 -4.77 8.44 -15.68
CA ALA A 255 -4.76 7.61 -14.48
C ALA A 255 -4.09 6.23 -14.72
N SER A 256 -4.26 5.66 -15.91
CA SER A 256 -3.61 4.40 -16.27
C SER A 256 -2.09 4.54 -16.32
N LYS A 257 -1.59 5.60 -16.95
CA LYS A 257 -0.17 5.92 -17.02
C LYS A 257 0.42 6.17 -15.62
N THR A 258 -0.22 7.00 -14.80
CA THR A 258 0.21 7.27 -13.42
C THR A 258 0.32 6.00 -12.58
N VAL A 259 -0.62 5.06 -12.75
CA VAL A 259 -0.58 3.76 -12.04
C VAL A 259 0.64 2.92 -12.45
N GLU A 260 0.99 2.89 -13.74
CA GLU A 260 2.18 2.15 -14.21
C GLU A 260 3.48 2.83 -13.81
N GLU A 261 3.56 4.16 -13.88
CA GLU A 261 4.73 4.94 -13.41
C GLU A 261 4.98 4.72 -11.90
N LEU A 262 3.92 4.78 -11.09
CA LEU A 262 4.02 4.49 -9.65
C LEU A 262 4.44 3.04 -9.40
N ARG A 263 3.95 2.07 -10.20
CA ARG A 263 4.35 0.67 -10.07
C ARG A 263 5.85 0.49 -10.30
N THR A 264 6.39 1.09 -11.36
CA THR A 264 7.81 1.06 -11.68
C THR A 264 8.64 1.71 -10.58
N LEU A 265 8.27 2.93 -10.16
CA LEU A 265 8.98 3.66 -9.12
C LEU A 265 8.97 2.93 -7.76
N MET A 266 7.84 2.30 -7.42
CA MET A 266 7.74 1.47 -6.22
C MET A 266 8.70 0.28 -6.28
N ASN A 267 8.80 -0.37 -7.44
CA ASN A 267 9.71 -1.51 -7.60
C ASN A 267 11.18 -1.09 -7.52
N GLU A 268 11.55 0.03 -8.16
CA GLU A 268 12.90 0.60 -8.07
C GLU A 268 13.25 1.03 -6.64
N THR A 269 12.30 1.62 -5.91
CA THR A 269 12.51 2.02 -4.52
C THR A 269 12.64 0.79 -3.62
N ALA A 270 11.81 -0.23 -3.84
CA ALA A 270 11.89 -1.50 -3.12
C ALA A 270 13.22 -2.21 -3.36
N ALA A 271 13.79 -2.13 -4.57
CA ALA A 271 15.08 -2.73 -4.91
C ALA A 271 16.27 -2.18 -4.11
N LYS A 272 16.12 -1.02 -3.47
CA LYS A 272 17.13 -0.43 -2.58
C LYS A 272 17.13 -1.05 -1.18
N LEU A 273 16.10 -1.83 -0.84
CA LEU A 273 15.98 -2.47 0.47
C LEU A 273 16.64 -3.86 0.46
N PRO A 274 17.32 -4.25 1.55
CA PRO A 274 18.07 -5.49 1.60
C PRO A 274 17.16 -6.72 1.38
N GLU A 275 15.94 -6.72 1.90
CA GLU A 275 15.01 -7.84 1.78
C GLU A 275 14.49 -8.10 0.34
N TYR A 276 14.71 -7.19 -0.61
CA TYR A 276 14.10 -7.27 -1.96
C TYR A 276 14.37 -8.57 -2.72
N PRO A 277 15.61 -9.11 -2.83
CA PRO A 277 15.87 -10.34 -3.59
C PRO A 277 15.09 -11.53 -3.05
N VAL A 278 14.96 -11.62 -1.72
CA VAL A 278 14.21 -12.69 -1.04
C VAL A 278 12.71 -12.57 -1.33
N VAL A 279 12.17 -11.36 -1.27
CA VAL A 279 10.75 -11.10 -1.55
C VAL A 279 10.42 -11.38 -3.02
N MET A 280 11.27 -10.96 -3.96
CA MET A 280 11.09 -11.26 -5.40
C MET A 280 11.22 -12.76 -5.71
N GLY A 281 12.01 -13.51 -4.94
CA GLY A 281 12.13 -14.96 -5.07
C GLY A 281 10.88 -15.74 -4.64
N MET A 282 9.90 -15.10 -4.00
CA MET A 282 8.65 -15.75 -3.59
C MET A 282 7.67 -15.85 -4.76
N LYS A 283 7.10 -17.05 -4.95
CA LYS A 283 6.13 -17.31 -6.01
C LYS A 283 4.84 -16.51 -5.77
N GLY A 284 4.23 -16.04 -6.86
CA GLY A 284 2.98 -15.26 -6.81
C GLY A 284 3.14 -13.80 -6.38
N VAL A 285 4.36 -13.32 -6.14
CA VAL A 285 4.64 -11.94 -5.69
C VAL A 285 4.97 -11.03 -6.88
N GLY A 286 6.12 -11.25 -7.51
CA GLY A 286 6.58 -10.46 -8.67
C GLY A 286 6.77 -8.96 -8.38
N PRO A 287 7.12 -8.16 -9.42
CA PRO A 287 7.47 -6.75 -9.28
C PRO A 287 6.27 -5.84 -8.96
N SER A 288 5.04 -6.36 -9.04
CA SER A 288 3.84 -5.58 -8.70
C SER A 288 3.41 -5.75 -7.25
N LEU A 289 3.36 -6.98 -6.72
CA LEU A 289 2.86 -7.23 -5.36
C LEU A 289 3.99 -7.20 -4.33
N GLY A 290 5.24 -7.49 -4.73
CA GLY A 290 6.38 -7.48 -3.81
C GLY A 290 6.65 -6.12 -3.17
N PRO A 291 6.73 -5.03 -3.96
CA PRO A 291 6.86 -3.68 -3.40
C PRO A 291 5.69 -3.32 -2.47
N GLN A 292 4.47 -3.77 -2.77
CA GLN A 292 3.30 -3.54 -1.90
C GLN A 292 3.40 -4.33 -0.58
N LEU A 293 3.91 -5.56 -0.59
CA LEU A 293 4.16 -6.33 0.63
C LEU A 293 5.20 -5.62 1.51
N MET A 294 6.33 -5.23 0.91
CA MET A 294 7.41 -4.53 1.61
C MET A 294 6.94 -3.19 2.19
N ALA A 295 6.15 -2.42 1.41
CA ALA A 295 5.52 -1.17 1.84
C ALA A 295 4.66 -1.31 3.10
N GLU A 296 3.85 -2.37 3.17
CA GLU A 296 2.87 -2.57 4.25
C GLU A 296 3.46 -3.28 5.47
N ILE A 297 4.36 -4.24 5.24
CA ILE A 297 5.01 -5.01 6.30
C ILE A 297 6.12 -4.18 6.96
N GLY A 298 6.85 -3.38 6.19
CA GLY A 298 8.00 -2.62 6.67
C GLY A 298 9.12 -3.53 7.19
N ASP A 299 9.85 -3.04 8.19
CA ASP A 299 10.92 -3.82 8.83
C ASP A 299 10.35 -5.08 9.52
N VAL A 300 10.83 -6.25 9.12
CA VAL A 300 10.44 -7.53 9.70
C VAL A 300 11.00 -7.72 11.11
N THR A 301 12.12 -7.08 11.45
CA THR A 301 12.77 -7.26 12.76
C THR A 301 11.96 -6.67 13.92
N ARG A 302 10.94 -5.86 13.63
CA ARG A 302 9.99 -5.35 14.64
C ARG A 302 9.03 -6.41 15.16
N PHE A 303 8.90 -7.55 14.45
CA PHE A 303 8.02 -8.64 14.87
C PHE A 303 8.84 -9.68 15.66
N SER A 304 8.47 -9.89 16.92
CA SER A 304 9.14 -10.83 17.83
C SER A 304 9.04 -12.29 17.35
N HIS A 305 7.90 -12.68 16.78
CA HIS A 305 7.68 -14.03 16.26
C HIS A 305 6.73 -14.04 15.04
N LYS A 306 6.68 -15.18 14.33
CA LYS A 306 5.83 -15.42 13.15
C LYS A 306 4.33 -15.20 13.36
N GLY A 307 3.87 -15.22 14.61
CA GLY A 307 2.47 -14.93 14.97
C GLY A 307 2.18 -13.43 15.00
N ALA A 308 3.15 -12.61 15.41
CA ALA A 308 3.01 -11.16 15.50
C ALA A 308 2.77 -10.53 14.11
N ILE A 309 3.45 -11.03 13.07
CA ILE A 309 3.22 -10.56 11.69
C ILE A 309 1.84 -10.97 11.15
N THR A 310 1.35 -12.17 11.48
CA THR A 310 0.03 -12.63 11.02
C THR A 310 -1.10 -11.89 11.72
N ALA A 311 -0.93 -11.58 13.01
CA ALA A 311 -1.85 -10.74 13.78
C ALA A 311 -1.84 -9.29 13.27
N PHE A 312 -0.66 -8.75 12.94
CA PHE A 312 -0.53 -7.43 12.32
C PHE A 312 -1.25 -7.33 10.97
N ALA A 313 -1.20 -8.40 10.17
CA ALA A 313 -1.93 -8.47 8.91
C ALA A 313 -3.44 -8.73 9.09
N GLY A 314 -3.88 -9.21 10.26
CA GLY A 314 -5.27 -9.58 10.51
C GLY A 314 -5.72 -10.78 9.67
N VAL A 315 -4.82 -11.75 9.50
CA VAL A 315 -5.07 -13.03 8.78
C VAL A 315 -4.96 -14.24 9.72
N ASP A 316 -4.84 -14.00 11.01
CA ASP A 316 -5.00 -15.00 12.05
C ASP A 316 -6.49 -15.25 12.35
N PRO A 317 -6.88 -16.52 12.59
CA PRO A 317 -8.19 -16.79 13.15
C PRO A 317 -8.28 -16.12 14.51
N ASP A 318 -9.38 -15.39 14.75
CA ASP A 318 -9.62 -14.74 16.04
C ASP A 318 -9.86 -15.82 17.11
N VAL A 319 -9.43 -15.57 18.35
CA VAL A 319 -9.57 -16.54 19.46
C VAL A 319 -10.83 -16.15 20.21
N ASN A 320 -11.90 -16.92 20.04
CA ASN A 320 -13.15 -16.74 20.78
C ASN A 320 -13.37 -17.95 21.67
N GLU A 321 -12.55 -18.02 22.71
CA GLU A 321 -12.56 -19.05 23.74
C GLU A 321 -13.08 -18.42 25.04
N SER A 322 -14.22 -18.90 25.54
CA SER A 322 -14.59 -18.74 26.95
C SER A 322 -14.39 -20.09 27.62
N GLY A 323 -14.13 -20.13 28.94
CA GLY A 323 -13.72 -21.35 29.67
C GLY A 323 -14.64 -22.58 29.56
N THR A 324 -15.78 -22.48 28.88
CA THR A 324 -16.72 -23.57 28.57
C THR A 324 -17.10 -23.68 27.08
N TYR A 325 -16.54 -22.85 26.18
CA TYR A 325 -16.91 -22.83 24.77
C TYR A 325 -15.72 -22.49 23.83
N GLU A 326 -15.45 -23.41 22.90
CA GLU A 326 -14.54 -23.22 21.77
C GLU A 326 -15.35 -23.13 20.46
N GLN A 327 -15.31 -21.97 19.80
CA GLN A 327 -15.99 -21.79 18.51
C GLN A 327 -15.14 -22.36 17.36
N LYS A 328 -15.64 -23.38 16.66
CA LYS A 328 -14.93 -24.07 15.56
C LYS A 328 -14.57 -23.20 14.34
N SER A 329 -15.14 -21.99 14.22
CA SER A 329 -14.85 -21.04 13.14
C SER A 329 -15.12 -19.61 13.61
N VAL A 330 -14.04 -18.82 13.76
CA VAL A 330 -14.12 -17.42 14.18
C VAL A 330 -13.78 -16.52 12.98
N PRO A 331 -14.49 -15.40 12.77
CA PRO A 331 -14.11 -14.39 11.79
C PRO A 331 -12.65 -13.94 11.98
N THR A 332 -11.96 -13.62 10.90
CA THR A 332 -10.58 -13.12 10.95
C THR A 332 -10.51 -11.77 11.67
N SER A 333 -9.48 -11.56 12.49
CA SER A 333 -9.30 -10.28 13.19
C SER A 333 -9.14 -9.15 12.16
N LYS A 334 -10.16 -8.30 11.94
CA LYS A 334 -10.06 -7.22 10.94
C LYS A 334 -9.18 -6.04 11.40
N ARG A 335 -8.39 -6.24 12.46
CA ARG A 335 -7.55 -5.23 13.13
C ARG A 335 -6.31 -4.84 12.33
N GLY A 336 -5.88 -5.65 11.36
CA GLY A 336 -4.71 -5.40 10.51
C GLY A 336 -4.95 -4.54 9.26
N SER A 337 -3.86 -4.13 8.60
CA SER A 337 -3.91 -3.27 7.39
C SER A 337 -4.81 -3.88 6.30
N SER A 338 -5.82 -3.13 5.85
CA SER A 338 -6.70 -3.54 4.76
C SER A 338 -5.96 -3.64 3.41
N SER A 339 -4.97 -2.76 3.19
CA SER A 339 -4.09 -2.81 2.03
C SER A 339 -3.27 -4.10 1.99
N LEU A 340 -2.65 -4.47 3.12
CA LEU A 340 -1.85 -5.71 3.22
C LEU A 340 -2.71 -6.95 2.93
N ARG A 341 -3.93 -7.01 3.48
CA ARG A 341 -4.86 -8.12 3.20
C ARG A 341 -5.24 -8.21 1.73
N LYS A 342 -5.48 -7.07 1.07
CA LYS A 342 -5.75 -7.02 -0.36
C LYS A 342 -4.56 -7.56 -1.15
N THR A 343 -3.34 -7.10 -0.87
CA THR A 343 -2.12 -7.57 -1.55
C THR A 343 -1.94 -9.07 -1.33
N LEU A 344 -2.08 -9.58 -0.10
CA LEU A 344 -1.98 -11.01 0.20
C LEU A 344 -3.02 -11.83 -0.57
N PHE A 345 -4.26 -11.36 -0.64
CA PHE A 345 -5.30 -12.02 -1.43
C PHE A 345 -4.93 -12.11 -2.92
N GLN A 346 -4.34 -11.04 -3.48
CA GLN A 346 -3.85 -11.03 -4.86
C GLN A 346 -2.67 -12.01 -5.06
N VAL A 347 -1.76 -12.13 -4.10
CA VAL A 347 -0.68 -13.14 -4.15
C VAL A 347 -1.29 -14.55 -4.18
N MET A 348 -2.30 -14.82 -3.35
CA MET A 348 -2.95 -16.15 -3.33
C MET A 348 -3.68 -16.44 -4.65
N ASP A 349 -4.34 -15.43 -5.24
CA ASP A 349 -4.98 -15.55 -6.55
C ASP A 349 -3.94 -15.85 -7.66
N CYS A 350 -2.78 -15.19 -7.63
CA CYS A 350 -1.67 -15.50 -8.54
C CYS A 350 -1.15 -16.94 -8.38
N LEU A 351 -1.02 -17.44 -7.15
CA LEU A 351 -0.60 -18.83 -6.89
C LEU A 351 -1.64 -19.84 -7.41
N ILE A 352 -2.94 -19.58 -7.21
CA ILE A 352 -4.01 -20.46 -7.70
C ILE A 352 -4.05 -20.50 -9.23
N LYS A 353 -3.79 -19.37 -9.90
CA LYS A 353 -3.78 -19.27 -11.36
C LYS A 353 -2.55 -19.94 -11.98
N THR A 354 -1.38 -19.77 -11.38
CA THR A 354 -0.11 -20.31 -11.91
C THR A 354 0.20 -21.73 -11.47
N LYS A 355 -0.42 -22.21 -10.37
CA LYS A 355 -0.32 -23.59 -9.84
C LYS A 355 1.11 -24.13 -9.69
N PRO A 356 2.02 -23.40 -9.01
CA PRO A 356 3.39 -23.87 -8.79
C PRO A 356 3.40 -25.03 -7.80
N GLN A 357 3.57 -26.26 -8.30
CA GLN A 357 3.47 -27.49 -7.50
C GLN A 357 4.57 -27.62 -6.43
N ASP A 358 5.72 -27.01 -6.67
CA ASP A 358 6.87 -26.94 -5.77
C ASP A 358 6.69 -25.90 -4.64
N ASP A 359 5.68 -25.03 -4.74
CA ASP A 359 5.46 -23.97 -3.76
C ASP A 359 4.70 -24.48 -2.53
N PRO A 360 5.26 -24.34 -1.31
CA PRO A 360 4.66 -24.85 -0.09
C PRO A 360 3.36 -24.12 0.31
N VAL A 361 3.13 -22.89 -0.16
CA VAL A 361 1.89 -22.14 0.08
C VAL A 361 0.79 -22.67 -0.85
N TYR A 362 1.10 -22.83 -2.14
CA TYR A 362 0.17 -23.41 -3.10
C TYR A 362 -0.25 -24.83 -2.70
N ALA A 363 0.70 -25.73 -2.39
CA ALA A 363 0.40 -27.08 -1.94
C ALA A 363 -0.52 -27.11 -0.70
N PHE A 364 -0.39 -26.11 0.18
CA PHE A 364 -1.27 -25.97 1.34
C PHE A 364 -2.67 -25.48 0.98
N ILE A 365 -2.79 -24.51 0.07
CA ILE A 365 -4.08 -24.05 -0.45
C ILE A 365 -4.80 -25.21 -1.13
N ASP A 366 -4.10 -25.97 -1.97
CA ASP A 366 -4.66 -27.10 -2.70
C ASP A 366 -5.12 -28.22 -1.75
N LYS A 367 -4.32 -28.55 -0.72
CA LYS A 367 -4.73 -29.44 0.37
C LYS A 367 -6.01 -28.96 1.07
N LYS A 368 -6.14 -27.66 1.35
CA LYS A 368 -7.34 -27.10 1.99
C LYS A 368 -8.56 -27.14 1.06
N ARG A 369 -8.35 -26.97 -0.25
CA ARG A 369 -9.38 -27.10 -1.27
C ARG A 369 -9.88 -28.55 -1.37
N ALA A 370 -8.97 -29.52 -1.37
CA ALA A 370 -9.31 -30.95 -1.35
C ALA A 370 -10.07 -31.36 -0.08
N GLN A 371 -9.86 -30.66 1.04
CA GLN A 371 -10.64 -30.82 2.29
C GLN A 371 -12.05 -30.17 2.24
N GLY A 372 -12.48 -29.62 1.11
CA GLY A 372 -13.78 -28.98 0.97
C GLY A 372 -13.91 -27.64 1.70
N LYS A 373 -12.79 -26.98 2.04
CA LYS A 373 -12.85 -25.66 2.71
C LYS A 373 -13.39 -24.60 1.72
N PRO A 374 -14.22 -23.65 2.20
CA PRO A 374 -14.72 -22.56 1.35
C PRO A 374 -13.61 -21.67 0.78
N TYR A 375 -13.89 -21.03 -0.36
CA TYR A 375 -12.94 -20.19 -1.11
C TYR A 375 -12.16 -19.21 -0.21
N TYR A 376 -12.87 -18.34 0.49
CA TYR A 376 -12.23 -17.32 1.32
C TYR A 376 -11.45 -17.89 2.52
N VAL A 377 -11.84 -19.07 3.02
CA VAL A 377 -11.18 -19.71 4.16
C VAL A 377 -9.79 -20.21 3.77
N TYR A 378 -9.66 -20.91 2.64
CA TYR A 378 -8.34 -21.36 2.21
C TYR A 378 -7.46 -20.22 1.69
N MET A 379 -8.05 -19.13 1.16
CA MET A 379 -7.31 -17.92 0.77
C MET A 379 -6.67 -17.26 1.99
N THR A 380 -7.43 -17.06 3.08
CA THR A 380 -6.90 -16.52 4.33
C THR A 380 -5.88 -17.45 4.98
N ALA A 381 -6.13 -18.77 4.97
CA ALA A 381 -5.18 -19.74 5.50
C ALA A 381 -3.87 -19.78 4.70
N GLY A 382 -3.96 -19.66 3.36
CA GLY A 382 -2.81 -19.51 2.48
C GLY A 382 -2.02 -18.25 2.78
N ALA A 383 -2.68 -17.11 2.94
CA ALA A 383 -2.05 -15.84 3.32
C ALA A 383 -1.34 -15.92 4.67
N ASN A 384 -1.94 -16.60 5.66
CA ASN A 384 -1.30 -16.85 6.96
C ASN A 384 -0.02 -17.69 6.80
N LYS A 385 -0.08 -18.78 6.03
CA LYS A 385 1.11 -19.61 5.74
C LYS A 385 2.19 -18.84 5.00
N PHE A 386 1.80 -18.03 4.00
CA PHE A 386 2.69 -17.16 3.25
C PHE A 386 3.44 -16.20 4.17
N LEU A 387 2.75 -15.49 5.07
CA LEU A 387 3.39 -14.54 5.99
C LEU A 387 4.37 -15.21 6.97
N ARG A 388 4.09 -16.45 7.41
CA ARG A 388 5.01 -17.20 8.27
C ARG A 388 6.30 -17.54 7.53
N ILE A 389 6.20 -17.92 6.26
CA ILE A 389 7.35 -18.20 5.38
C ILE A 389 8.10 -16.90 5.09
N TYR A 390 7.37 -15.82 4.75
CA TYR A 390 7.93 -14.49 4.54
C TYR A 390 8.77 -14.04 5.73
N TYR A 391 8.20 -14.12 6.94
CA TYR A 391 8.89 -13.76 8.17
C TYR A 391 10.17 -14.55 8.37
N GLY A 392 10.11 -15.88 8.23
CA GLY A 392 11.27 -16.75 8.41
C GLY A 392 12.39 -16.41 7.43
N ARG A 393 12.08 -16.42 6.12
CA ARG A 393 13.07 -16.20 5.05
C ARG A 393 13.68 -14.80 5.09
N VAL A 394 12.86 -13.77 5.28
CA VAL A 394 13.38 -12.39 5.31
C VAL A 394 14.23 -12.17 6.56
N LYS A 395 13.80 -12.67 7.73
CA LYS A 395 14.58 -12.53 8.96
C LYS A 395 15.91 -13.27 8.90
N GLU A 396 15.91 -14.51 8.41
CA GLU A 396 17.12 -15.31 8.18
C GLU A 396 18.09 -14.60 7.25
N TYR A 397 17.59 -14.04 6.14
CA TYR A 397 18.42 -13.31 5.20
C TYR A 397 19.01 -12.03 5.81
N LEU A 398 18.19 -11.22 6.51
CA LEU A 398 18.69 -10.01 7.16
C LEU A 398 19.76 -10.31 8.22
N MET A 399 19.64 -11.43 8.93
CA MET A 399 20.64 -11.91 9.89
C MET A 399 21.94 -12.41 9.22
N SER A 400 21.89 -12.76 7.93
CA SER A 400 23.07 -13.21 7.17
C SER A 400 23.88 -12.07 6.55
N LEU A 401 23.36 -10.85 6.56
CA LEU A 401 24.05 -9.69 6.02
C LEU A 401 25.16 -9.22 6.99
N PRO A 402 26.29 -8.69 6.49
CA PRO A 402 27.30 -8.08 7.34
C PRO A 402 26.73 -6.86 8.08
N GLU A 403 27.15 -6.67 9.34
CA GLU A 403 26.79 -5.49 10.16
C GLU A 403 27.30 -4.17 9.58
#